data_AF-A0A9X9C2S6-F1
#
_entry.id   AF-A0A9X9C2S6-F1
#
_cell.length_a   1.000
_cell.length_b   1.000
_cell.length_c   1.000
_cell.angle_alpha   90.00
_cell.angle_beta   90.00
_cell.angle_gamma   90.00
#
_symmetry.space_group_name_H-M   'P 1'
#
loop_
_entity.id
_entity.type
_entity.pdbx_description
1 polymer ?
#
loop_
_entity_poly.entity_id
_entity_poly.type
_entity_poly.pdbx_seq_one_letter_code
_entity_poly.pdbx_strand_id
1 'polypeptide(L)'
;MDLFKIMRKLRKIYSPSYLYTLDRSVIRTADGYWLFKEFGTHTFVKKNWGQLIEGDFLRHVNPKDIAFIAETESKIKVASAKLSIHEEKRNCMWTLKNDVDSISISGADFLRDRDLVDKTESLDATKIAFYAGVKEGRALSASLKNAKKSDGSKKTILTLIK
;
A
#
# COMPACT_ATOMS: atom_id res chain seq x y z
N MET A 1 -48.41 27.02 -3.37
CA MET A 1 -46.97 26.68 -3.19
C MET A 1 -46.55 25.37 -3.88
N ASP A 2 -47.46 24.49 -4.29
CA ASP A 2 -47.08 23.17 -4.85
C ASP A 2 -46.71 23.16 -6.33
N LEU A 3 -47.27 24.06 -7.16
CA LEU A 3 -46.93 24.13 -8.59
C LEU A 3 -45.44 24.44 -8.82
N PHE A 4 -44.87 25.34 -8.02
CA PHE A 4 -43.46 25.68 -8.04
C PHE A 4 -42.56 24.51 -7.60
N LYS A 5 -43.00 23.69 -6.65
CA LYS A 5 -42.27 22.48 -6.23
C LYS A 5 -42.27 21.42 -7.34
N ILE A 6 -43.41 21.25 -8.03
CA ILE A 6 -43.57 20.32 -9.14
C ILE A 6 -42.71 20.77 -10.34
N MET A 7 -42.78 22.04 -10.74
CA MET A 7 -41.92 22.60 -11.80
C MET A 7 -40.43 22.47 -11.46
N ARG A 8 -40.04 22.69 -10.20
CA ARG A 8 -38.65 22.54 -9.77
C ARG A 8 -38.18 21.09 -9.83
N LYS A 9 -39.05 20.12 -9.50
CA LYS A 9 -38.77 18.69 -9.67
C LYS A 9 -38.65 18.30 -11.14
N LEU A 10 -39.57 18.74 -11.99
CA LEU A 10 -39.53 18.50 -13.45
C LEU A 10 -38.26 19.10 -14.07
N ARG A 11 -37.94 20.36 -13.75
CA ARG A 11 -36.70 21.00 -14.22
C ARG A 11 -35.45 20.25 -13.80
N LYS A 12 -35.42 19.65 -12.60
CA LYS A 12 -34.29 18.83 -12.14
C LYS A 12 -34.17 17.50 -12.90
N ILE A 13 -35.28 16.96 -13.40
CA ILE A 13 -35.31 15.74 -14.22
C ILE A 13 -34.82 16.04 -15.65
N TYR A 14 -35.22 17.17 -16.23
CA TYR A 14 -34.91 17.51 -17.63
C TYR A 14 -33.67 18.41 -17.80
N SER A 15 -33.11 18.96 -16.72
CA SER A 15 -31.86 19.73 -16.72
C SER A 15 -30.93 19.16 -15.65
N PRO A 16 -30.24 18.04 -15.95
CA PRO A 16 -29.32 17.44 -15.00
C PRO A 16 -28.20 18.42 -14.70
N SER A 17 -27.76 18.48 -13.44
CA SER A 17 -26.68 19.38 -13.01
C SER A 17 -25.30 18.93 -13.49
N TYR A 18 -25.20 17.73 -14.06
CA TYR A 18 -23.99 17.11 -14.59
C TYR A 18 -24.35 16.34 -15.87
N LEU A 19 -23.45 16.37 -16.84
CA LEU A 19 -23.63 15.73 -18.15
C LEU A 19 -23.09 14.30 -18.17
N TYR A 20 -22.14 13.99 -17.30
CA TYR A 20 -21.44 12.71 -17.28
C TYR A 20 -21.55 12.02 -15.92
N THR A 21 -21.71 10.71 -15.97
CA THR A 21 -21.69 9.82 -14.80
C THR A 21 -20.71 8.69 -15.04
N LEU A 22 -19.99 8.29 -13.99
CA LEU A 22 -19.04 7.20 -14.11
C LEU A 22 -19.78 5.87 -14.26
N ASP A 23 -19.36 5.07 -15.25
CA ASP A 23 -19.83 3.70 -15.37
C ASP A 23 -19.11 2.81 -14.34
N ARG A 24 -19.76 2.56 -13.22
CA ARG A 24 -19.21 1.78 -12.10
C ARG A 24 -19.09 0.28 -12.39
N SER A 25 -19.69 -0.20 -13.49
CA SER A 25 -19.50 -1.59 -13.92
C SER A 25 -18.07 -1.86 -14.39
N VAL A 26 -17.34 -0.81 -14.79
CA VAL A 26 -15.94 -0.86 -15.23
C VAL A 26 -15.11 0.01 -14.28
N ILE A 27 -14.61 -0.60 -13.19
CA ILE A 27 -13.94 0.11 -12.09
C ILE A 27 -12.74 0.93 -12.59
N ARG A 28 -11.90 0.35 -13.45
CA ARG A 28 -10.82 1.00 -14.20
C ARG A 28 -10.38 -0.02 -15.24
N THR A 29 -10.28 0.38 -16.51
CA THR A 29 -9.76 -0.54 -17.53
C THR A 29 -8.30 -0.90 -17.22
N ALA A 30 -7.83 -2.08 -17.65
CA ALA A 30 -6.46 -2.51 -17.45
C ALA A 30 -5.43 -1.48 -17.97
N ASP A 31 -5.81 -0.75 -19.03
CA ASP A 31 -5.01 0.32 -19.64
C ASP A 31 -5.06 1.65 -18.87
N GLY A 32 -5.73 1.71 -17.72
CA GLY A 32 -5.73 2.85 -16.82
C GLY A 32 -6.73 3.96 -17.14
N TYR A 33 -7.82 3.65 -17.84
CA TYR A 33 -8.85 4.66 -18.18
C TYR A 33 -10.16 4.47 -17.43
N TRP A 34 -10.84 5.59 -17.26
CA TRP A 34 -12.18 5.76 -16.71
C TRP A 34 -13.20 5.90 -17.82
N LEU A 35 -14.34 5.24 -17.67
CA LEU A 35 -15.44 5.27 -18.63
C LEU A 35 -16.61 6.07 -18.08
N PHE A 36 -17.04 7.08 -18.82
CA PHE A 36 -18.15 7.94 -18.45
C PHE A 36 -19.29 7.76 -19.43
N LYS A 37 -20.49 7.58 -18.90
CA LYS A 37 -21.73 7.61 -19.68
C LYS A 37 -22.28 9.03 -19.69
N GLU A 38 -22.58 9.52 -20.89
CA GLU A 38 -23.26 10.81 -21.07
C GLU A 38 -24.77 10.67 -20.82
N PHE A 39 -25.34 11.67 -20.17
CA PHE A 39 -26.74 11.66 -19.79
C PHE A 39 -27.65 11.86 -21.00
N GLY A 40 -28.67 11.00 -21.14
CA GLY A 40 -29.65 11.12 -22.21
C GLY A 40 -29.20 10.57 -23.57
N THR A 41 -28.01 9.98 -23.65
CA THR A 41 -27.45 9.41 -24.87
C THR A 41 -26.92 7.98 -24.63
N HIS A 42 -26.57 7.30 -25.73
CA HIS A 42 -25.85 6.02 -25.71
C HIS A 42 -24.34 6.19 -25.93
N THR A 43 -23.82 7.40 -25.71
CA THR A 43 -22.41 7.75 -25.92
C THR A 43 -21.61 7.52 -24.63
N PHE A 44 -20.38 7.03 -24.82
CA PHE A 44 -19.43 6.83 -23.74
C PHE A 44 -18.14 7.57 -24.04
N VAL A 45 -17.56 8.17 -23.00
CA VAL A 45 -16.31 8.92 -23.08
C VAL A 45 -15.27 8.21 -22.22
N LYS A 46 -14.12 7.90 -22.81
CA LYS A 46 -12.97 7.30 -22.14
C LYS A 46 -11.94 8.39 -21.83
N LYS A 47 -11.50 8.50 -20.56
CA LYS A 47 -10.46 9.47 -20.14
C LYS A 47 -9.47 8.80 -19.20
N ASN A 48 -8.18 9.11 -19.36
CA ASN A 48 -7.17 8.72 -18.38
C ASN A 48 -7.07 9.76 -17.25
N TRP A 49 -6.34 9.44 -16.18
CA TRP A 49 -6.21 10.33 -15.03
C TRP A 49 -5.59 11.70 -15.37
N GLY A 50 -4.54 11.75 -16.20
CA GLY A 50 -3.92 13.01 -16.64
C GLY A 50 -4.91 13.92 -17.37
N GLN A 51 -5.68 13.36 -18.31
CA GLN A 51 -6.72 14.08 -19.05
C GLN A 51 -7.87 14.57 -18.17
N LEU A 52 -8.14 13.91 -17.04
CA LEU A 52 -9.15 14.33 -16.09
C LEU A 52 -8.68 15.53 -15.26
N ILE A 53 -7.41 15.56 -14.85
CA ILE A 53 -6.85 16.66 -14.05
C ILE A 53 -6.57 17.91 -14.89
N GLU A 54 -5.99 17.73 -16.08
CA GLU A 54 -5.54 18.85 -16.92
C GLU A 54 -6.69 19.57 -17.63
N GLY A 55 -7.88 18.95 -17.70
CA GLY A 55 -9.02 19.48 -18.43
C GLY A 55 -10.19 19.94 -17.56
N ASP A 56 -11.13 20.66 -18.18
CA ASP A 56 -12.38 21.10 -17.54
C ASP A 56 -13.47 20.01 -17.52
N PHE A 57 -13.14 18.77 -17.88
CA PHE A 57 -14.11 17.67 -18.00
C PHE A 57 -14.80 17.37 -16.66
N LEU A 58 -14.04 17.40 -15.55
CA LEU A 58 -14.56 17.12 -14.20
C LEU A 58 -15.68 18.08 -13.78
N ARG A 59 -15.76 19.31 -14.33
CA ARG A 59 -16.85 20.25 -14.03
C ARG A 59 -18.22 19.73 -14.46
N HIS A 60 -18.24 18.82 -15.43
CA HIS A 60 -19.45 18.25 -16.01
C HIS A 60 -19.77 16.84 -15.45
N VAL A 61 -18.94 16.33 -14.55
CA VAL A 61 -19.08 15.01 -13.94
C VAL A 61 -19.80 15.13 -12.59
N ASN A 62 -20.58 14.12 -12.23
CA ASN A 62 -21.19 14.04 -10.91
C ASN A 62 -20.12 14.08 -9.79
N PRO A 63 -20.19 15.01 -8.82
CA PRO A 63 -19.20 15.13 -7.75
C PRO A 63 -18.97 13.85 -6.94
N LYS A 64 -19.98 12.99 -6.79
CA LYS A 64 -19.83 11.69 -6.12
C LYS A 64 -18.87 10.76 -6.85
N ASP A 65 -18.88 10.82 -8.17
CA ASP A 65 -18.03 9.99 -9.00
C ASP A 65 -16.60 10.54 -9.04
N ILE A 66 -16.44 11.87 -9.00
CA ILE A 66 -15.13 12.53 -8.84
C ILE A 66 -14.46 12.08 -7.54
N ALA A 67 -15.20 12.08 -6.42
CA ALA A 67 -14.68 11.62 -5.14
C ALA A 67 -14.23 10.15 -5.19
N PHE A 68 -15.01 9.28 -5.84
CA PHE A 68 -14.67 7.87 -6.01
C PHE A 68 -13.40 7.66 -6.85
N ILE A 69 -13.26 8.39 -7.96
CA ILE A 69 -12.06 8.34 -8.81
C ILE A 69 -10.84 8.79 -8.00
N ALA A 70 -10.94 9.91 -7.29
CA ALA A 70 -9.83 10.43 -6.48
C ALA A 70 -9.39 9.43 -5.39
N GLU A 71 -10.35 8.78 -4.71
CA GLU A 71 -10.05 7.75 -3.72
C GLU A 71 -9.33 6.55 -4.35
N THR A 72 -9.79 6.09 -5.52
CA THR A 72 -9.23 4.93 -6.22
C THR A 72 -7.82 5.22 -6.75
N GLU A 73 -7.61 6.38 -7.37
CA GLU A 73 -6.28 6.80 -7.84
C GLU A 73 -5.32 7.00 -6.67
N SER A 74 -5.79 7.53 -5.54
CA SER A 74 -4.98 7.65 -4.33
C SER A 74 -4.55 6.27 -3.82
N LYS A 75 -5.45 5.29 -3.77
CA LYS A 75 -5.10 3.92 -3.34
C LYS A 75 -4.08 3.29 -4.28
N ILE A 76 -4.21 3.49 -5.58
CA ILE A 76 -3.30 2.94 -6.59
C ILE A 76 -1.92 3.60 -6.48
N LYS A 77 -1.87 4.92 -6.30
CA LYS A 77 -0.61 5.65 -6.09
C LYS A 77 0.11 5.19 -4.82
N VAL A 78 -0.63 4.97 -3.73
CA VAL A 78 -0.05 4.45 -2.49
C VAL A 78 0.47 3.02 -2.70
N ALA A 79 -0.27 2.18 -3.40
CA ALA A 79 0.15 0.81 -3.70
C ALA A 79 1.41 0.77 -4.59
N SER A 80 1.49 1.59 -5.64
CA SER A 80 2.65 1.66 -6.53
C SER A 80 3.90 2.26 -5.85
N ALA A 81 3.71 3.09 -4.84
CA ALA A 81 4.82 3.67 -4.08
C ALA A 81 5.48 2.66 -3.13
N LYS A 82 4.82 1.54 -2.82
CA LYS A 82 5.36 0.55 -1.89
C LYS A 82 6.57 -0.17 -2.47
N LEU A 83 7.54 -0.41 -1.61
CA LEU A 83 8.75 -1.18 -1.92
C LEU A 83 8.45 -2.67 -1.83
N SER A 84 9.01 -3.45 -2.76
CA SER A 84 8.89 -4.91 -2.81
C SER A 84 10.28 -5.56 -2.86
N ILE A 85 10.39 -6.81 -2.42
CA ILE A 85 11.66 -7.54 -2.47
C ILE A 85 11.97 -7.89 -3.92
N HIS A 86 13.00 -7.26 -4.46
CA HIS A 86 13.52 -7.58 -5.79
C HIS A 86 14.58 -8.68 -5.74
N GLU A 87 15.43 -8.66 -4.71
CA GLU A 87 16.53 -9.62 -4.58
C GLU A 87 16.76 -9.98 -3.12
N GLU A 88 17.02 -11.26 -2.87
CA GLU A 88 17.42 -11.79 -1.57
C GLU A 88 18.87 -12.29 -1.66
N LYS A 89 19.78 -11.60 -0.98
CA LYS A 89 21.21 -11.92 -0.93
C LYS A 89 21.54 -12.73 0.32
N ARG A 90 22.70 -13.40 0.27
CA ARG A 90 23.26 -14.13 1.43
C ARG A 90 23.40 -13.19 2.63
N ASN A 91 23.40 -13.78 3.83
CA ASN A 91 23.51 -13.08 5.11
C ASN A 91 22.34 -12.17 5.48
N CYS A 92 21.12 -12.40 4.96
CA CYS A 92 19.95 -11.58 5.28
C CYS A 92 20.16 -10.13 4.84
N MET A 93 20.51 -9.98 3.56
CA MET A 93 20.60 -8.71 2.86
C MET A 93 19.53 -8.70 1.77
N TRP A 94 18.75 -7.64 1.70
CA TRP A 94 17.63 -7.52 0.77
C TRP A 94 17.81 -6.31 -0.12
N THR A 95 17.42 -6.43 -1.38
CA THR A 95 17.25 -5.31 -2.29
C THR A 95 15.75 -5.05 -2.43
N LEU A 96 15.30 -3.94 -1.86
CA LEU A 96 13.93 -3.44 -1.95
C LEU A 96 13.84 -2.49 -3.14
N LYS A 97 12.82 -2.63 -3.98
CA LYS A 97 12.64 -1.82 -5.18
C LYS A 97 11.17 -1.44 -5.39
N ASN A 98 10.95 -0.23 -5.86
CA ASN A 98 9.71 0.19 -6.53
C ASN A 98 10.07 0.77 -7.92
N ASP A 99 9.11 1.38 -8.62
CA ASP A 99 9.35 1.92 -9.96
C ASP A 99 10.37 3.09 -10.01
N VAL A 100 10.68 3.71 -8.88
CA VAL A 100 11.50 4.93 -8.78
C VAL A 100 12.81 4.70 -8.03
N ASP A 101 12.77 3.96 -6.93
CA ASP A 101 13.81 3.81 -5.94
C ASP A 101 14.24 2.34 -5.79
N SER A 102 15.52 2.15 -5.47
CA SER A 102 16.11 0.85 -5.15
C SER A 102 17.04 0.99 -3.96
N ILE A 103 16.84 0.18 -2.93
CA ILE A 103 17.53 0.26 -1.65
C ILE A 103 18.06 -1.13 -1.29
N SER A 104 19.34 -1.22 -0.93
CA SER A 104 19.90 -2.46 -0.36
C SER A 104 20.08 -2.29 1.15
N ILE A 105 19.49 -3.20 1.93
CA ILE A 105 19.45 -3.09 3.38
C ILE A 105 19.60 -4.45 4.07
N SER A 106 20.18 -4.44 5.28
CA SER A 106 20.18 -5.61 6.15
C SER A 106 18.85 -5.73 6.90
N GLY A 107 18.49 -6.93 7.35
CA GLY A 107 17.22 -7.14 8.06
C GLY A 107 17.19 -6.51 9.44
N ALA A 108 18.35 -6.42 10.09
CA ALA A 108 18.49 -5.73 11.36
C ALA A 108 18.25 -4.23 11.19
N ASP A 109 18.77 -3.63 10.11
CA ASP A 109 18.57 -2.21 9.82
C ASP A 109 17.15 -1.94 9.34
N PHE A 110 16.58 -2.84 8.52
CA PHE A 110 15.19 -2.79 8.09
C PHE A 110 14.22 -2.76 9.28
N LEU A 111 14.42 -3.62 10.28
CA LEU A 111 13.56 -3.66 11.47
C LEU A 111 13.72 -2.45 12.40
N ARG A 112 14.81 -1.70 12.28
CA ARG A 112 15.04 -0.47 13.05
C ARG A 112 14.38 0.74 12.39
N ASP A 113 14.26 0.73 11.07
CA ASP A 113 13.63 1.80 10.29
C ASP A 113 12.13 1.55 10.11
N ARG A 114 11.32 2.15 10.99
CA ARG A 114 9.85 2.03 10.94
C ARG A 114 9.26 2.60 9.66
N ASP A 115 9.81 3.70 9.16
CA ASP A 115 9.30 4.35 7.95
C ASP A 115 9.51 3.45 6.73
N LEU A 116 10.63 2.73 6.69
CA LEU A 116 10.91 1.76 5.63
C LEU A 116 10.00 0.53 5.71
N VAL A 117 9.72 0.04 6.93
CA VAL A 117 8.78 -1.07 7.14
C VAL A 117 7.38 -0.70 6.63
N ASP A 118 6.88 0.48 6.98
CA ASP A 118 5.56 0.95 6.57
C ASP A 118 5.46 1.19 5.06
N LYS A 119 6.57 1.58 4.43
CA LYS A 119 6.68 1.75 2.96
C LYS A 119 6.88 0.44 2.21
N THR A 120 7.11 -0.68 2.88
CA THR A 120 7.32 -1.98 2.24
C THR A 120 6.02 -2.76 2.19
N GLU A 121 5.84 -3.57 1.14
CA GLU A 121 4.67 -4.43 1.03
C GLU A 121 4.58 -5.39 2.23
N SER A 122 3.39 -5.53 2.82
CA SER A 122 3.25 -6.13 4.14
C SER A 122 3.72 -7.59 4.20
N LEU A 123 3.49 -8.35 3.13
CA LEU A 123 3.96 -9.74 3.02
C LEU A 123 5.50 -9.81 3.00
N ASP A 124 6.13 -8.90 2.26
CA ASP A 124 7.57 -8.82 2.13
C ASP A 124 8.23 -8.34 3.43
N ALA A 125 7.66 -7.31 4.07
CA ALA A 125 8.10 -6.85 5.38
C ALA A 125 8.05 -7.99 6.42
N THR A 126 6.98 -8.78 6.40
CA THR A 126 6.82 -9.95 7.29
C THR A 126 7.87 -11.02 7.00
N LYS A 127 8.17 -11.27 5.72
CA LYS A 127 9.22 -12.21 5.30
C LYS A 127 10.59 -11.76 5.82
N ILE A 128 10.94 -10.49 5.65
CA ILE A 128 12.21 -9.93 6.15
C ILE A 128 12.29 -10.07 7.67
N ALA A 129 11.23 -9.69 8.38
CA ALA A 129 11.15 -9.79 9.84
C ALA A 129 11.34 -11.23 10.34
N PHE A 130 10.70 -12.20 9.67
CA PHE A 130 10.83 -13.61 10.01
C PHE A 130 12.27 -14.10 9.89
N TYR A 131 12.91 -13.88 8.75
CA TYR A 131 14.29 -14.36 8.53
C TYR A 131 15.32 -13.63 9.40
N ALA A 132 15.16 -12.32 9.59
CA ALA A 132 16.01 -11.55 10.49
C ALA A 132 15.88 -12.07 11.94
N GLY A 133 14.66 -12.28 12.41
CA GLY A 133 14.40 -12.82 13.75
C GLY A 133 14.94 -14.25 13.94
N VAL A 134 14.81 -15.12 12.94
CA VAL A 134 15.41 -16.47 12.99
C VAL A 134 16.93 -16.40 13.09
N LYS A 135 17.59 -15.52 12.33
CA LYS A 135 19.04 -15.34 12.37
C LYS A 135 19.50 -14.83 13.73
N GLU A 136 18.83 -13.83 14.27
CA GLU A 136 19.12 -13.26 15.59
C GLU A 136 18.90 -14.30 16.71
N GLY A 137 17.77 -15.01 16.69
CA GLY A 137 17.47 -16.06 17.67
C GLY A 137 18.49 -17.20 17.67
N ARG A 138 19.01 -17.58 16.50
CA ARG A 138 20.12 -18.56 16.38
C ARG A 138 21.41 -18.02 16.98
N ALA A 139 21.76 -16.77 16.72
CA ALA A 139 22.95 -16.14 17.28
C ALA A 139 22.89 -16.06 18.82
N LEU A 140 21.74 -15.67 19.37
CA LEU A 140 21.48 -15.65 20.82
C LEU A 140 21.53 -17.05 21.44
N SER A 141 20.95 -18.05 20.78
CA SER A 141 21.00 -19.44 21.26
C SER A 141 22.43 -19.99 21.29
N ALA A 142 23.23 -19.66 20.26
CA ALA A 142 24.63 -20.06 20.19
C ALA A 142 25.47 -19.36 21.27
N SER A 143 25.26 -18.06 21.51
CA SER A 143 25.98 -17.33 22.55
C SER A 143 25.64 -17.87 23.95
N LEU A 144 24.38 -18.15 24.25
CA LEU A 144 23.96 -18.76 25.52
C LEU A 144 24.55 -20.16 25.74
N LYS A 145 24.60 -20.98 24.69
CA LYS A 145 25.22 -22.32 24.75
C LYS A 145 26.71 -22.26 25.03
N ASN A 146 27.40 -21.27 24.45
CA ASN A 146 28.85 -21.08 24.63
C ASN A 146 29.18 -20.44 25.97
N ALA A 147 28.34 -19.52 26.47
CA ALA A 147 28.50 -18.92 27.79
C ALA A 147 28.46 -19.97 28.92
N LYS A 148 27.56 -20.97 28.81
CA LYS A 148 27.47 -22.09 29.76
C LYS A 148 28.70 -22.99 29.84
N LYS A 149 29.57 -23.01 28.82
CA LYS A 149 30.82 -23.80 28.85
C LYS A 149 31.97 -23.09 29.59
N SER A 150 31.84 -21.78 29.86
CA SER A 150 32.89 -20.98 30.50
C SER A 150 32.82 -20.98 32.03
N ASP A 151 31.71 -21.42 32.63
CA ASP A 151 31.64 -21.75 34.05
C ASP A 151 32.26 -23.14 34.27
N GLY A 152 33.60 -23.17 34.24
CA GLY A 152 34.36 -24.30 34.76
C GLY A 152 33.93 -24.51 36.20
N SER A 153 33.30 -25.66 36.48
CA SER A 153 32.91 -26.02 37.84
C SER A 153 34.16 -26.03 38.72
N LYS A 154 34.32 -24.99 39.53
CA LYS A 154 35.25 -25.04 40.66
C LYS A 154 34.68 -26.13 41.57
N LYS A 155 35.25 -27.34 41.49
CA LYS A 155 34.98 -28.40 42.46
C LYS A 155 35.37 -27.84 43.83
N THR A 156 34.37 -27.44 44.61
CA THR A 156 34.57 -27.07 46.01
C THR A 156 34.97 -28.36 46.73
N ILE A 157 36.27 -28.54 46.95
CA ILE A 157 36.79 -29.61 47.78
C ILE A 157 36.42 -29.23 49.22
N LEU A 158 35.34 -29.81 49.73
CA LEU A 158 34.97 -29.70 51.13
C LEU A 158 35.93 -30.59 51.93
N THR A 159 36.91 -29.99 52.60
CA THR A 159 37.74 -30.69 53.58
C THR A 159 36.96 -30.85 54.88
N LEU A 160 36.65 -32.09 55.23
CA LEU A 160 36.15 -32.47 56.56
C LEU A 160 37.31 -32.34 57.56
N ILE A 161 37.13 -31.49 58.56
CA ILE A 161 38.01 -31.41 59.74
C ILE A 161 37.52 -32.45 60.75
N LYS A 162 38.43 -33.29 61.24
CA LYS A 162 38.19 -34.37 62.19
C LYS A 162 38.35 -33.88 63.62
#